data_AF-A0A5B7UF05-F1
#
_entry.id   AF-A0A5B7UF05-F1
#
_cell.length_a   1.000
_cell.length_b   1.000
_cell.length_c   1.000
_cell.angle_alpha   90.00
_cell.angle_beta   90.00
_cell.angle_gamma   90.00
#
_symmetry.space_group_name_H-M   'P 1'
#
loop_
_entity.id
_entity.type
_entity.pdbx_description
1 polymer ?
#
loop_
_entity_poly.entity_id
_entity_poly.type
_entity_poly.pdbx_seq_one_letter_code
_entity_poly.pdbx_strand_id
1 'polypeptide(L)'
;MFTKENILDIGSESGATADYPSRVERLKQIGVHQYIHNLFKGSTTYFSKDGGLIEIEDAEKSLSINGISSIDHLKQALKLHKRGETDFETFCQQMAISGVASWLVDLEEMEIYYKDNMDDVLLEDKIDNR
;
A
#
# COMPACT_ATOMS: atom_id res chain seq x y z
N MET A 1 -17.81 9.48 3.02
CA MET A 1 -18.33 8.39 3.86
C MET A 1 -17.58 7.12 3.51
N PHE A 2 -17.43 6.18 4.45
CA PHE A 2 -16.76 4.91 4.23
C PHE A 2 -17.64 3.99 3.36
N THR A 3 -17.50 4.12 2.04
CA THR A 3 -18.23 3.35 1.04
C THR A 3 -17.26 2.92 -0.06
N LYS A 4 -17.58 1.82 -0.75
CA LYS A 4 -16.74 1.30 -1.84
C LYS A 4 -16.61 2.32 -2.97
N GLU A 5 -17.69 3.02 -3.31
CA GLU A 5 -17.70 4.07 -4.33
C GLU A 5 -16.75 5.22 -3.97
N ASN A 6 -16.81 5.74 -2.74
CA ASN A 6 -15.93 6.84 -2.30
C ASN A 6 -14.45 6.42 -2.28
N ILE A 7 -14.16 5.17 -1.91
CA ILE A 7 -12.78 4.65 -1.92
C ILE A 7 -12.26 4.53 -3.35
N LEU A 8 -13.09 4.01 -4.27
CA LEU A 8 -12.73 3.89 -5.68
C LEU A 8 -12.54 5.25 -6.34
N ASP A 9 -13.35 6.26 -5.98
CA ASP A 9 -13.21 7.63 -6.47
C ASP A 9 -11.83 8.22 -6.09
N ILE A 10 -11.43 8.07 -4.82
CA ILE A 10 -10.10 8.49 -4.33
C ILE A 10 -8.96 7.69 -5.00
N GLY A 11 -9.17 6.42 -5.33
CA GLY A 11 -8.17 5.57 -5.99
C GLY A 11 -8.06 5.73 -7.51
N SER A 12 -9.15 6.11 -8.18
CA SER A 12 -9.26 6.21 -9.64
C SER A 12 -8.73 7.54 -10.19
N GLU A 13 -8.44 8.52 -9.32
CA GLU A 13 -7.63 9.69 -9.64
C GLU A 13 -6.14 9.31 -9.82
N SER A 14 -5.90 8.39 -10.74
CA SER A 14 -4.59 7.88 -11.14
C SER A 14 -3.91 8.87 -12.08
N GLY A 15 -3.34 9.93 -11.50
CA GLY A 15 -2.18 10.61 -12.05
C GLY A 15 -1.03 10.41 -11.07
N ALA A 16 0.08 9.83 -11.52
CA ALA A 16 1.26 9.44 -10.74
C ALA A 16 2.03 10.60 -10.04
N THR A 17 1.36 11.71 -9.76
CA THR A 17 1.83 12.91 -9.08
C THR A 17 0.76 13.59 -8.22
N ALA A 18 -0.45 13.02 -8.12
CA ALA A 18 -1.49 13.54 -7.21
C ALA A 18 -1.10 13.22 -5.77
N ASP A 19 -0.35 14.15 -5.18
CA ASP A 19 -0.07 14.39 -3.76
C ASP A 19 -0.54 13.24 -2.84
N TYR A 20 0.34 12.26 -2.58
CA TYR A 20 0.09 11.19 -1.63
C TYR A 20 -0.43 11.72 -0.28
N PRO A 21 0.09 12.86 0.25
CA PRO A 21 -0.54 13.60 1.35
C PRO A 21 -2.04 13.90 1.15
N SER A 22 -2.45 14.54 0.05
CA SER A 22 -3.87 14.76 -0.28
C SER A 22 -4.69 13.48 -0.34
N ARG A 23 -4.13 12.38 -0.85
CA ARG A 23 -4.81 11.07 -0.85
C ARG A 23 -5.02 10.57 0.58
N VAL A 24 -3.99 10.64 1.43
CA VAL A 24 -4.07 10.26 2.84
C VAL A 24 -5.14 11.08 3.56
N GLU A 25 -5.18 12.40 3.36
CA GLU A 25 -6.20 13.26 3.98
C GLU A 25 -7.62 12.87 3.55
N ARG A 26 -7.83 12.64 2.25
CA ARG A 26 -9.15 12.25 1.73
C ARG A 26 -9.61 10.89 2.26
N LEU A 27 -8.70 9.92 2.37
CA LEU A 27 -8.99 8.62 2.98
C LEU A 27 -9.42 8.80 4.45
N LYS A 28 -8.71 9.64 5.22
CA LYS A 28 -9.06 9.95 6.61
C LYS A 28 -10.41 10.64 6.72
N GLN A 29 -10.73 11.57 5.82
CA GLN A 29 -12.02 12.29 5.79
C GLN A 29 -13.22 11.37 5.57
N ILE A 30 -13.04 10.29 4.80
CA ILE A 30 -14.12 9.31 4.60
C ILE A 30 -14.17 8.24 5.70
N GLY A 31 -13.27 8.29 6.70
CA GLY A 31 -13.28 7.42 7.87
C GLY A 31 -12.32 6.23 7.79
N VAL A 32 -11.43 6.17 6.79
CA VAL A 32 -10.37 5.14 6.72
C VAL A 32 -9.28 5.49 7.73
N HIS A 33 -8.89 4.52 8.56
CA HIS A 33 -7.79 4.69 9.51
C HIS A 33 -6.56 3.85 9.15
N GLN A 34 -6.75 2.72 8.46
CA GLN A 34 -5.67 1.91 7.92
C GLN A 34 -6.13 1.20 6.64
N TYR A 35 -5.18 0.77 5.81
CA TYR A 35 -5.45 -0.13 4.70
C TYR A 35 -4.30 -1.10 4.45
N ILE A 36 -4.61 -2.29 3.96
CA ILE A 36 -3.64 -3.31 3.56
C ILE A 36 -3.66 -3.43 2.05
N HIS A 37 -2.52 -3.30 1.40
CA HIS A 37 -2.35 -3.66 0.00
C HIS A 37 -1.71 -5.04 -0.09
N ASN A 38 -2.40 -6.00 -0.69
CA ASN A 38 -1.98 -7.38 -0.79
C ASN A 38 -1.51 -7.67 -2.22
N LEU A 39 -0.19 -7.79 -2.40
CA LEU A 39 0.42 -8.08 -3.70
C LEU A 39 0.14 -9.51 -4.15
N PHE A 40 0.11 -10.46 -3.21
CA PHE A 40 -0.12 -11.86 -3.54
C PHE A 40 -1.54 -12.10 -4.11
N LYS A 41 -2.55 -11.46 -3.52
CA LYS A 41 -3.95 -11.57 -3.94
C LYS A 41 -4.33 -10.56 -5.02
N GLY A 42 -3.57 -9.48 -5.16
CA GLY A 42 -3.99 -8.32 -5.95
C GLY A 42 -5.23 -7.67 -5.35
N SER A 43 -5.22 -7.34 -4.05
CA SER A 43 -6.36 -6.69 -3.40
C SER A 43 -5.92 -5.54 -2.49
N THR A 44 -6.84 -4.61 -2.20
CA THR A 44 -6.65 -3.60 -1.16
C THR A 44 -7.81 -3.64 -0.19
N THR A 45 -7.51 -3.85 1.09
CA THR A 45 -8.49 -3.88 2.17
C THR A 45 -8.41 -2.58 2.96
N TYR A 46 -9.51 -1.85 3.07
CA TYR A 46 -9.62 -0.61 3.83
C TYR A 46 -10.40 -0.86 5.11
N PHE A 47 -9.98 -0.23 6.20
CA PHE A 47 -10.59 -0.38 7.51
C PHE A 47 -11.06 0.98 8.02
N SER A 48 -12.26 1.01 8.61
CA SER A 48 -12.80 2.20 9.27
C SER A 48 -12.71 2.10 10.79
N LYS A 49 -12.69 3.26 11.45
CA LYS A 49 -12.64 3.35 12.92
C LYS A 49 -13.81 2.66 13.62
N ASP A 50 -14.96 2.59 12.95
CA ASP A 50 -16.18 1.98 13.46
C ASP A 50 -16.21 0.45 13.27
N GLY A 51 -15.09 -0.16 12.86
CA GLY A 51 -14.97 -1.60 12.63
C GLY A 51 -15.46 -2.07 11.26
N GLY A 52 -15.69 -1.15 10.32
CA GLY A 52 -16.04 -1.47 8.95
C GLY A 52 -14.83 -1.91 8.14
N LEU A 53 -15.04 -2.80 7.18
CA LEU A 53 -14.03 -3.29 6.26
C LEU A 53 -14.58 -3.31 4.83
N ILE A 54 -13.80 -2.80 3.88
CA ILE A 54 -14.11 -2.86 2.45
C ILE A 54 -12.88 -3.39 1.72
N GLU A 55 -13.01 -4.54 1.07
CA GLU A 55 -11.99 -5.08 0.18
C GLU A 55 -12.31 -4.75 -1.28
N ILE A 56 -11.29 -4.31 -2.00
CA ILE A 56 -11.30 -4.08 -3.44
C ILE A 56 -10.32 -5.07 -4.04
N GLU A 57 -10.85 -6.05 -4.76
CA GLU A 57 -10.08 -7.06 -5.47
C GLU A 57 -9.79 -6.62 -6.91
N ASP A 58 -8.57 -6.88 -7.36
CA ASP A 58 -8.07 -6.68 -8.71
C ASP A 58 -7.09 -7.83 -9.02
N ALA A 59 -7.65 -9.02 -9.25
CA ALA A 59 -6.88 -10.26 -9.38
C ALA A 59 -5.87 -10.24 -10.54
N GLU A 60 -6.07 -9.38 -11.54
CA GLU A 60 -5.10 -9.17 -12.64
C GLU A 60 -3.78 -8.57 -12.13
N LYS A 61 -3.79 -7.92 -10.96
CA LYS A 61 -2.61 -7.35 -10.28
C LYS A 61 -2.00 -8.28 -9.23
N SER A 62 -2.44 -9.54 -9.17
CA SER A 62 -1.80 -10.54 -8.29
C SER A 62 -0.38 -10.83 -8.75
N LEU A 63 0.55 -10.95 -7.79
CA LEU A 63 1.97 -11.17 -8.03
C LEU A 63 2.46 -12.42 -7.31
N SER A 64 3.39 -13.13 -7.93
CA SER A 64 4.14 -14.19 -7.26
C SER A 64 5.17 -13.58 -6.32
N ILE A 65 5.12 -13.98 -5.05
CA ILE A 65 6.02 -13.46 -4.02
C ILE A 65 7.24 -14.37 -3.90
N ASN A 66 8.43 -13.77 -3.85
CA ASN A 66 9.64 -14.53 -3.60
C ASN A 66 9.62 -15.11 -2.18
N GLY A 67 9.84 -16.42 -2.05
CA GLY A 67 9.83 -17.11 -0.76
C GLY A 67 11.03 -16.77 0.14
N ILE A 68 12.03 -16.06 -0.38
CA ILE A 68 13.20 -15.60 0.39
C ILE A 68 13.22 -14.07 0.38
N SER A 69 12.93 -13.48 1.53
CA SER A 69 12.91 -12.03 1.71
C SER A 69 14.31 -11.42 1.69
N SER A 70 14.44 -10.25 1.06
CA SER A 70 15.68 -9.47 1.00
C SER A 70 15.42 -8.01 1.40
N ILE A 71 15.82 -7.65 2.63
CA ILE A 71 15.66 -6.30 3.17
C ILE A 71 16.45 -5.27 2.34
N ASP A 72 17.60 -5.64 1.79
CA ASP A 72 18.42 -4.73 0.98
C ASP A 72 17.73 -4.40 -0.36
N HIS A 73 17.14 -5.39 -1.03
CA HIS A 73 16.37 -5.16 -2.25
C HIS A 73 15.10 -4.34 -1.97
N LEU A 74 14.42 -4.62 -0.86
CA LEU A 74 13.25 -3.87 -0.41
C LEU A 74 13.60 -2.38 -0.20
N LYS A 75 14.67 -2.09 0.54
CA LYS A 75 15.14 -0.71 0.77
C LYS A 75 15.56 -0.01 -0.52
N GLN A 76 16.17 -0.74 -1.45
CA GLN A 76 16.53 -0.20 -2.75
C GLN A 76 15.28 0.16 -3.57
N ALA A 77 14.29 -0.73 -3.64
CA ALA A 77 13.02 -0.48 -4.33
C ALA A 77 12.31 0.75 -3.77
N LEU A 78 12.21 0.87 -2.44
CA LEU A 78 11.63 2.04 -1.77
C LEU A 78 12.36 3.33 -2.12
N LYS A 79 13.70 3.31 -2.10
CA LYS A 79 14.52 4.47 -2.41
C LYS A 79 14.29 4.97 -3.84
N LEU A 80 14.18 4.05 -4.81
CA LEU A 80 13.92 4.39 -6.21
C LEU A 80 12.50 4.96 -6.37
N HIS A 81 11.50 4.32 -5.76
CA HIS A 81 10.12 4.79 -5.85
C HIS A 81 9.91 6.17 -5.21
N LYS A 82 10.48 6.41 -4.03
CA LYS A 82 10.44 7.72 -3.35
C LYS A 82 11.11 8.86 -4.14
N ARG A 83 11.98 8.54 -5.10
CA ARG A 83 12.62 9.50 -6.01
C ARG A 83 11.86 9.70 -7.31
N GLY A 84 10.73 9.01 -7.50
CA GLY A 84 9.99 9.00 -8.76
C GLY A 84 10.71 8.24 -9.89
N GLU A 85 11.69 7.39 -9.56
CA GLU A 85 12.45 6.61 -10.55
C GLU A 85 11.70 5.34 -11.01
N THR A 86 10.62 4.96 -10.31
CA THR A 86 9.76 3.82 -10.65
C THR A 86 8.29 4.20 -10.52
N ASP A 87 7.47 3.76 -11.47
CA ASP A 87 6.01 3.81 -11.34
C ASP A 87 5.50 2.80 -10.29
N PHE A 88 4.20 2.90 -9.98
CA PHE A 88 3.58 2.07 -8.95
C PHE A 88 3.59 0.57 -9.32
N GLU A 89 3.39 0.22 -10.59
CA GLU A 89 3.38 -1.18 -11.03
C GLU A 89 4.76 -1.81 -10.90
N THR A 90 5.79 -1.12 -11.37
CA THR A 90 7.20 -1.51 -11.24
C THR A 90 7.59 -1.61 -9.77
N PHE A 91 7.13 -0.69 -8.92
CA PHE A 91 7.36 -0.74 -7.48
C PHE A 91 6.74 -2.00 -6.86
N CYS A 92 5.47 -2.32 -7.16
CA CYS A 92 4.82 -3.54 -6.69
C CYS A 92 5.60 -4.80 -7.07
N GLN A 93 6.09 -4.88 -8.31
CA GLN A 93 6.91 -6.01 -8.78
C GLN A 93 8.22 -6.12 -8.00
N GLN A 94 8.94 -5.02 -7.79
CA GLN A 94 10.19 -5.01 -7.02
C GLN A 94 9.99 -5.42 -5.56
N MET A 95 8.86 -5.02 -4.95
CA MET A 95 8.50 -5.42 -3.60
C MET A 95 8.20 -6.93 -3.52
N ALA A 96 7.44 -7.48 -4.48
CA ALA A 96 7.17 -8.92 -4.56
C ALA A 96 8.46 -9.75 -4.73
N ILE A 97 9.39 -9.30 -5.58
CA ILE A 97 10.71 -9.93 -5.78
C ILE A 97 11.55 -9.89 -4.50
N SER A 98 11.38 -8.85 -3.68
CA SER A 98 12.06 -8.69 -2.39
C SER A 98 11.43 -9.51 -1.26
N GLY A 99 10.35 -10.24 -1.52
CA GLY A 99 9.64 -11.09 -0.57
C GLY A 99 8.49 -10.40 0.19
N VAL A 100 8.11 -9.18 -0.21
CA VAL A 100 6.97 -8.48 0.38
C VAL A 100 5.68 -9.04 -0.22
N ALA A 101 4.84 -9.66 0.61
CA ALA A 101 3.52 -10.15 0.20
C ALA A 101 2.41 -9.09 0.36
N SER A 102 2.57 -8.21 1.34
CA SER A 102 1.63 -7.12 1.59
C SER A 102 2.28 -5.96 2.33
N TRP A 103 1.61 -4.82 2.38
CA TRP A 103 1.95 -3.77 3.33
C TRP A 103 0.71 -3.18 3.97
N LEU A 104 0.82 -2.92 5.27
CA LEU A 104 -0.16 -2.18 6.06
C LEU A 104 0.24 -0.71 6.05
N VAL A 105 -0.70 0.17 5.74
CA VAL A 105 -0.55 1.62 5.87
C VAL A 105 -1.46 2.07 7.00
N ASP A 106 -0.84 2.58 8.07
CA ASP A 106 -1.53 3.17 9.20
C ASP A 106 -1.60 4.69 9.00
N LEU A 107 -2.81 5.23 8.83
CA LEU A 107 -3.04 6.65 8.59
C LEU A 107 -3.19 7.45 9.89
N GLU A 108 -3.23 6.79 11.04
CA GLU A 108 -3.22 7.41 12.35
C GLU A 108 -1.79 7.65 12.82
N GLU A 109 -0.98 6.59 12.81
CA GLU A 109 0.44 6.62 13.18
C GLU A 109 1.33 7.16 12.04
N MET A 110 0.79 7.23 10.82
CA MET A 110 1.51 7.66 9.60
C MET A 110 2.71 6.76 9.28
N GLU A 111 2.52 5.45 9.45
CA GLU A 111 3.54 4.42 9.27
C GLU A 111 3.11 3.39 8.21
N ILE A 112 4.11 2.77 7.58
CA ILE A 112 3.92 1.67 6.62
C ILE A 112 4.73 0.47 7.11
N TYR A 113 4.07 -0.68 7.19
CA TYR A 113 4.68 -1.95 7.58
C TYR A 113 4.69 -2.89 6.39
N TYR A 114 5.87 -3.17 5.84
CA TYR A 114 6.06 -4.14 4.76
C TYR A 114 6.20 -5.53 5.33
N LYS A 115 5.36 -6.46 4.88
CA LYS A 115 5.26 -7.80 5.44
C LYS A 115 5.50 -8.89 4.42
N ASP A 116 6.08 -9.99 4.87
CA ASP A 116 6.24 -11.20 4.05
C ASP A 116 4.96 -12.04 4.00
N ASN A 117 5.08 -13.24 3.42
CA ASN A 117 3.97 -14.19 3.28
C ASN A 117 3.58 -14.90 4.58
N MET A 118 4.35 -14.75 5.66
CA MET A 118 4.04 -15.24 7.00
C MET A 118 3.43 -14.14 7.90
N ASP A 119 3.21 -12.94 7.34
CA ASP A 119 2.76 -11.72 8.03
C ASP A 119 3.82 -11.11 8.98
N ASP A 120 5.08 -11.52 8.84
CA ASP A 120 6.20 -10.94 9.60
C ASP A 120 6.62 -9.59 8.99
N VAL A 121 6.84 -8.59 9.84
CA VAL A 121 7.28 -7.26 9.40
C VAL A 121 8.75 -7.29 9.00
N LEU A 122 9.00 -7.04 7.72
CA LEU A 122 10.34 -6.95 7.14
C LEU A 122 10.97 -5.56 7.29
N LEU A 123 10.14 -4.52 7.17
CA LEU A 123 10.57 -3.13 7.28
C LEU A 123 9.41 -2.23 7.70
N GLU A 124 9.71 -1.26 8.56
CA GLU A 124 8.87 -0.13 8.92
C GLU A 124 9.37 1.13 8.21
N ASP A 125 8.46 1.92 7.65
CA ASP A 125 8.77 3.19 7.01
C ASP A 125 7.75 4.26 7.41
N LYS A 126 8.14 5.53 7.32
CA LYS A 126 7.26 6.66 7.64
C LYS A 126 6.67 7.25 6.38
N ILE A 127 5.40 7.62 6.47
CA ILE A 127 4.74 8.45 5.46
C ILE A 127 5.29 9.87 5.60
N ASP A 128 6.02 10.34 4.60
CA ASP A 128 6.50 11.71 4.57
C ASP A 128 5.38 12.64 4.04
N ASN A 129 5.07 13.69 4.81
CA ASN A 129 4.04 14.68 4.49
C ASN A 129 4.65 16.00 3.95
N ARG A 130 5.91 15.97 3.50
CA ARG A 130 6.68 17.17 3.11
C ARG A 130 6.56 17.53 1.65
#